data_AF-A0A919ZV16-F1
#
_entry.id   AF-A0A919ZV16-F1
#
_cell.length_a   1.000
_cell.length_b   1.000
_cell.length_c   1.000
_cell.angle_alpha   90.00
_cell.angle_beta   90.00
_cell.angle_gamma   90.00
#
_symmetry.space_group_name_H-M   'P 1'
#
loop_
_entity.id
_entity.type
_entity.pdbx_description
1 polymer ?
#
loop_
_entity_poly.entity_id
_entity_poly.type
_entity_poly.pdbx_seq_one_letter_code
_entity_poly.pdbx_strand_id
1 'polypeptide(L)'
;MLSPQLIKRKRRKINAVKLDLLEGLDEELHASYLKQFKEVEKEIVRENILGHQRRIDGRSLTEVRNIEIETNFLPSVHGSALLLGAKHKLLLQQPLVQEETFKQ
;
A
#
# COMPACT_ATOMS: atom_id res chain seq x y z
N MET A 1 19.13 -0.61 2.78
CA MET A 1 17.68 -0.87 2.83
C MET A 1 17.12 -0.17 4.06
N LEU A 2 16.28 0.87 3.95
CA LEU A 2 15.52 1.31 5.13
C LEU A 2 14.50 0.21 5.43
N SER A 3 14.61 -0.43 6.59
CA SER A 3 13.68 -1.45 7.04
C SER A 3 12.26 -0.88 7.08
N PRO A 4 11.21 -1.65 6.70
CA PRO A 4 9.81 -1.21 6.70
C PRO A 4 9.34 -0.58 8.02
N GLN A 5 10.00 -0.96 9.12
CA GLN A 5 9.79 -0.42 10.46
C GLN A 5 10.13 1.08 10.57
N LEU A 6 11.13 1.58 9.84
CA LEU A 6 11.59 2.97 9.96
C LEU A 6 10.59 3.95 9.34
N ILE A 7 9.96 3.59 8.22
CA ILE A 7 8.89 4.38 7.59
C ILE A 7 7.65 4.40 8.49
N LYS A 8 7.28 3.25 9.08
CA LYS A 8 6.18 3.15 10.05
C LYS A 8 6.44 4.01 11.28
N ARG A 9 7.68 4.02 11.79
CA ARG A 9 8.11 4.83 12.93
C ARG A 9 8.09 6.32 12.62
N LYS A 10 8.60 6.76 11.47
CA LYS A 10 8.55 8.16 11.04
C LYS A 10 7.11 8.66 10.89
N ARG A 11 6.24 7.86 10.25
CA ARG A 11 4.80 8.20 10.13
C ARG A 11 4.11 8.33 11.48
N ARG A 12 4.40 7.45 12.44
CA ARG A 12 3.84 7.56 13.81
C ARG A 12 4.24 8.88 14.49
N LYS A 13 5.50 9.29 14.37
CA LYS A 13 5.98 10.57 14.91
C LYS A 13 5.29 11.76 14.24
N ILE A 14 5.19 11.73 12.90
CA ILE A 14 4.51 12.79 12.15
C ILE A 14 3.03 12.87 12.54
N ASN A 15 2.36 11.73 12.73
CA ASN A 15 0.97 11.72 13.17
C ASN A 15 0.77 12.22 14.59
N ALA A 16 1.71 11.95 15.51
CA ALA A 16 1.67 12.51 16.85
C ALA A 16 1.74 14.03 16.81
N VAL A 17 2.73 14.59 16.10
CA VAL A 17 2.89 16.05 15.94
C VAL A 17 1.67 16.67 15.25
N LYS A 18 1.08 15.98 14.26
CA LYS A 18 -0.17 16.43 13.63
C LYS A 18 -1.30 16.53 14.64
N LEU A 19 -1.45 15.51 15.50
CA LEU A 19 -2.54 15.45 16.47
C LEU A 19 -2.41 16.57 17.50
N ASP A 20 -1.19 16.81 18.01
CA ASP A 20 -0.89 17.90 18.95
C ASP A 20 -1.16 19.29 18.34
N LEU A 21 -0.91 19.48 17.04
CA LEU A 21 -1.16 20.75 16.33
C LEU A 21 -2.64 21.00 16.03
N LEU A 22 -3.47 19.95 16.05
CA LEU A 22 -4.89 20.02 15.70
C LEU A 22 -5.79 20.17 16.95
N GLU A 23 -5.23 19.97 18.16
CA GLU A 23 -5.91 20.27 19.43
C GLU A 23 -6.13 21.78 19.56
N GLY A 24 -7.35 22.23 19.21
CA GLY A 24 -7.80 23.62 19.39
C GLY A 24 -8.08 24.41 18.10
N LEU A 25 -8.03 23.78 16.92
CA LEU A 25 -8.38 24.42 15.65
C LEU A 25 -9.81 24.10 15.21
N ASP A 26 -10.51 25.09 14.65
CA ASP A 26 -11.83 24.90 14.02
C ASP A 26 -11.77 23.93 12.83
N GLU A 27 -12.86 23.19 12.59
CA GLU A 27 -12.95 22.15 11.55
C GLU A 27 -12.61 22.66 10.13
N GLU A 28 -12.89 23.93 9.85
CA GLU A 28 -12.62 24.53 8.54
C GLU A 28 -11.12 24.83 8.34
N LEU A 29 -10.46 25.33 9.39
CA LEU A 29 -9.01 25.48 9.44
C LEU A 29 -8.31 24.12 9.40
N HIS A 30 -8.87 23.12 10.08
CA HIS A 30 -8.36 21.75 10.11
C HIS A 30 -8.20 21.16 8.69
N ALA A 31 -9.21 21.34 7.83
CA ALA A 31 -9.16 20.87 6.44
C ALA A 31 -8.10 21.61 5.59
N SER A 32 -7.94 22.92 5.79
CA SER A 32 -6.95 23.73 5.09
C SER A 32 -5.52 23.35 5.48
N TYR A 33 -5.24 23.24 6.78
CA TYR A 33 -3.94 22.82 7.31
C TYR A 33 -3.55 21.41 6.84
N LEU A 34 -4.49 20.47 6.81
CA LEU A 34 -4.24 19.12 6.31
C LEU A 34 -3.88 19.11 4.81
N LYS A 35 -4.47 19.99 4.01
CA LYS A 35 -4.12 20.14 2.59
C LYS A 35 -2.71 20.70 2.42
N GLN A 36 -2.39 21.80 3.10
CA GLN A 36 -1.07 22.43 3.04
C GLN A 36 0.04 21.48 3.51
N PHE A 37 -0.20 20.74 4.60
CA PHE A 37 0.76 19.76 5.09
C PHE A 37 1.01 18.64 4.07
N LYS A 38 -0.04 18.15 3.39
CA LYS A 38 0.10 17.13 2.34
C LYS A 38 0.86 17.65 1.13
N GLU A 39 0.73 18.93 0.79
CA GLU A 39 1.45 19.57 -0.31
C GLU A 39 2.94 19.66 -0.01
N VAL A 40 3.31 20.13 1.18
CA VAL A 40 4.71 20.16 1.65
C VAL A 40 5.30 18.76 1.72
N GLU A 41 4.56 17.76 2.26
CA GLU A 41 5.03 16.38 2.33
C GLU A 41 5.28 15.80 0.92
N LYS A 42 4.47 16.17 -0.07
CA LYS A 42 4.62 15.78 -1.47
C LYS A 42 5.87 16.40 -2.11
N GLU A 43 6.12 17.67 -1.85
CA GLU A 43 7.29 18.39 -2.36
C GLU A 43 8.59 17.79 -1.80
N ILE A 44 8.69 17.62 -0.48
CA ILE A 44 9.85 17.02 0.18
C ILE A 44 10.14 15.62 -0.35
N VAL A 45 9.11 14.79 -0.53
CA VAL A 45 9.27 13.44 -1.09
C VAL A 45 9.79 13.50 -2.52
N ARG A 46 9.29 14.44 -3.33
CA ARG A 46 9.68 14.61 -4.72
C ARG A 46 11.13 15.07 -4.84
N GLU A 47 11.54 16.07 -4.06
CA GLU A 47 12.92 16.54 -4.00
C GLU A 47 13.88 15.43 -3.57
N ASN A 48 13.48 14.64 -2.57
CA ASN A 48 14.32 13.53 -2.09
C ASN A 48 14.53 12.46 -3.18
N ILE A 49 13.49 12.15 -3.97
CA ILE A 49 13.60 11.23 -5.11
C ILE A 49 14.52 11.80 -6.19
N LEU A 50 14.42 13.09 -6.50
CA LEU A 50 15.26 13.73 -7.52
C LEU A 50 16.73 13.82 -7.08
N GLY A 51 17.01 14.13 -5.82
CA GLY A 51 18.36 14.27 -5.29
C GLY A 51 19.07 12.95 -5.01
N HIS A 52 18.39 11.97 -4.42
CA HIS A 52 19.00 10.71 -3.99
C HIS A 52 18.73 9.54 -4.96
N GLN A 53 17.97 9.78 -6.03
CA GLN A 53 17.53 8.78 -7.01
C GLN A 53 16.92 7.51 -6.39
N ARG A 54 16.36 7.64 -5.19
CA ARG A 54 15.78 6.54 -4.42
C ARG A 54 14.32 6.84 -4.10
N ARG A 55 13.47 5.83 -4.30
CA ARG A 55 12.05 5.91 -3.99
C ARG A 55 11.83 5.89 -2.48
N ILE A 56 10.64 6.32 -2.02
CA ILE A 56 10.25 6.31 -0.59
C ILE A 56 10.37 4.94 0.09
N ASP A 57 10.28 3.85 -0.69
CA ASP A 57 10.40 2.47 -0.22
C ASP A 57 11.88 2.02 -0.10
N GLY A 58 12.83 2.86 -0.55
CA GLY A 58 14.27 2.54 -0.59
C GLY A 58 14.77 1.86 -1.86
N ARG A 59 13.86 1.55 -2.81
CA ARG A 59 14.15 0.94 -4.11
C ARG A 59 14.75 1.94 -5.10
N SER A 60 15.52 1.45 -6.07
CA SER A 60 15.99 2.26 -7.20
C SER A 60 14.85 2.65 -8.15
N LEU A 61 15.13 3.48 -9.16
CA LEU A 61 14.13 3.89 -10.15
C LEU A 61 13.65 2.73 -11.03
N THR A 62 14.52 1.75 -11.31
CA THR A 62 14.25 0.63 -12.21
C THR A 62 13.82 -0.65 -11.48
N GLU A 63 14.04 -0.72 -10.17
CA GLU A 63 13.76 -1.92 -9.37
C GLU A 63 12.25 -2.15 -9.19
N VAL A 64 11.81 -3.32 -9.66
CA VAL A 64 10.45 -3.81 -9.48
C VAL A 64 10.29 -4.35 -8.05
N ARG A 65 9.10 -4.16 -7.48
CA ARG A 65 8.75 -4.72 -6.17
C ARG A 65 8.68 -6.26 -6.24
N ASN A 66 9.09 -6.96 -5.18
CA ASN A 66 8.90 -8.40 -5.11
C ASN A 66 7.41 -8.77 -5.22
N ILE A 67 7.09 -9.73 -6.08
CA ILE A 67 5.76 -10.29 -6.29
C ILE A 67 5.90 -11.80 -6.10
N GLU A 68 5.15 -12.34 -5.16
CA GLU A 68 5.06 -13.78 -4.91
C GLU A 68 3.72 -14.29 -5.46
N ILE A 69 3.76 -15.41 -6.16
CA ILE A 69 2.58 -16.03 -6.77
C ILE A 69 2.54 -17.48 -6.32
N GLU A 70 1.45 -17.88 -5.70
CA GLU A 70 1.16 -19.27 -5.36
C GLU A 70 -0.04 -19.73 -6.17
N THR A 71 0.10 -20.85 -6.88
CA THR A 71 -0.99 -21.49 -7.61
C THR A 71 -1.48 -22.73 -6.85
N ASN A 72 -2.75 -23.06 -7.06
CA ASN A 72 -3.38 -24.26 -6.51
C ASN A 72 -3.41 -24.33 -4.96
N PHE A 73 -3.61 -23.18 -4.32
CA PHE A 73 -3.70 -23.06 -2.86
C PHE A 73 -4.97 -23.70 -2.26
N LEU A 74 -6.07 -23.75 -3.02
CA LEU A 74 -7.35 -24.31 -2.56
C LEU A 74 -7.62 -25.68 -3.21
N PRO A 75 -8.00 -26.71 -2.43
CA PRO A 75 -8.13 -28.09 -2.93
C PRO A 75 -9.39 -28.38 -3.77
N SER A 76 -10.40 -27.49 -3.79
CA SER A 76 -11.74 -27.77 -4.36
C SER A 76 -12.13 -26.91 -5.58
N VAL A 77 -11.16 -26.25 -6.24
CA VAL A 77 -11.40 -25.32 -7.35
C VAL A 77 -10.55 -25.70 -8.57
N HIS A 78 -11.11 -25.56 -9.79
CA HIS A 78 -10.38 -25.84 -11.04
C HIS A 78 -9.11 -25.00 -11.18
N GLY A 79 -9.12 -23.80 -10.63
CA GLY A 79 -7.95 -22.93 -10.56
C GLY A 79 -8.03 -22.02 -9.36
N SER A 80 -6.95 -21.96 -8.58
CA SER A 80 -6.74 -20.91 -7.58
C SER A 80 -5.37 -20.28 -7.77
N ALA A 81 -5.31 -18.95 -7.64
CA ALA A 81 -4.05 -18.21 -7.68
C ALA A 81 -4.07 -17.13 -6.59
N LEU A 82 -3.00 -17.08 -5.80
CA LEU A 82 -2.76 -16.07 -4.79
C LEU A 82 -1.61 -15.17 -5.25
N LEU A 83 -1.88 -13.86 -5.34
CA LEU A 83 -0.87 -12.86 -5.64
C LEU A 83 -0.57 -12.06 -4.38
N LEU A 84 0.67 -12.15 -3.93
CA LEU A 84 1.21 -11.42 -2.79
C LEU A 84 2.12 -10.30 -3.32
N GLY A 85 1.59 -9.07 -3.36
CA GLY A 85 2.38 -7.86 -3.54
C GLY A 85 2.53 -7.12 -2.22
N ALA A 86 3.49 -6.19 -2.11
CA ALA A 86 3.83 -5.59 -0.80
C ALA A 86 2.66 -4.98 0.01
N LYS A 87 1.63 -4.42 -0.63
CA LYS A 87 0.47 -3.83 0.07
C LYS A 87 -0.84 -4.57 -0.17
N HIS A 88 -0.94 -5.31 -1.25
CA HIS A 88 -2.20 -5.88 -1.71
C HIS A 88 -2.02 -7.38 -1.85
N LYS A 89 -2.96 -8.10 -1.26
CA LYS A 89 -3.13 -9.55 -1.42
C LYS A 89 -4.37 -9.75 -2.27
N LEU A 90 -4.24 -10.48 -3.38
CA LEU A 90 -5.35 -10.82 -4.26
C LEU A 90 -5.48 -12.33 -4.36
N LEU A 91 -6.72 -12.82 -4.28
CA LEU A 91 -7.05 -14.23 -4.46
C LEU A 91 -7.99 -14.35 -5.66
N LEU A 92 -7.62 -15.17 -6.63
CA LEU A 92 -8.43 -15.53 -7.78
C LEU A 92 -8.87 -16.99 -7.64
N GLN A 93 -10.15 -17.25 -7.90
CA GLN A 93 -10.74 -18.59 -7.82
C GLN A 93 -11.61 -18.81 -9.06
N GLN A 94 -11.43 -19.96 -9.72
CA GLN A 94 -12.35 -20.46 -10.74
C GLN A 94 -13.20 -21.58 -10.11
N PRO A 95 -14.51 -21.34 -9.90
CA PRO A 95 -15.38 -22.32 -9.27
C PRO A 95 -15.52 -23.58 -10.11
N LEU A 96 -15.72 -24.71 -9.43
CA LEU A 96 -16.08 -25.96 -10.07
C LEU A 96 -17.54 -25.87 -10.54
N VAL A 97 -17.78 -25.76 -11.85
CA VAL A 97 -19.13 -25.96 -12.41
C VAL A 97 -19.31 -27.46 -12.50
N GLN A 98 -20.16 -28.01 -11.64
CA GLN A 98 -20.65 -29.37 -11.81
C GLN A 98 -21.66 -29.31 -12.97
N GLU A 99 -21.34 -29.98 -14.09
CA GLU A 99 -22.36 -30.29 -15.09
C GLU A 99 -23.35 -31.24 -14.40
N GLU A 100 -24.46 -30.70 -13.89
CA GLU A 100 -25.63 -31.53 -13.62
C GLU A 100 -26.02 -32.14 -14.96
N THR A 101 -25.79 -33.44 -15.07
CA THR A 101 -26.18 -34.26 -16.20
C THR A 101 -27.65 -34.01 -16.51
N PHE A 102 -27.91 -33.24 -17.56
CA PHE A 102 -29.20 -33.10 -18.20
C PHE A 102 -29.51 -34.44 -18.89
N LYS A 103 -29.82 -35.45 -18.09
CA LYS A 103 -30.41 -36.72 -18.50
C LYS A 103 -31.73 -36.88 -17.76
N GLN A 104 -32.79 -36.34 -18.35
CA GLN A 104 -34.09 -36.96 -18.48
C GLN A 104 -34.87 -36.28 -19.59
#